data_AF-A0A842YE52-F1
#
_entry.id   AF-A0A842YE52-F1
#
_cell.length_a   1.000
_cell.length_b   1.000
_cell.length_c   1.000
_cell.angle_alpha   90.00
_cell.angle_beta   90.00
_cell.angle_gamma   90.00
#
_symmetry.space_group_name_H-M   'P 1'
#
loop_
_entity.id
_entity.type
_entity.pdbx_description
1 polymer ?
#
loop_
_entity_poly.entity_id
_entity_poly.type
_entity_poly.pdbx_seq_one_letter_code
_entity_poly.pdbx_strand_id
1 'polypeptide(L)'
;MATDEIKPIPEKEITHEDGGDLSRYHVEKYPVKTLPYVTQSICPECFLSNDEVHVIDATLYEENGKVMYKKTCEQHGEFIDIYWGDAEMF
;
A
#
# COMPACT_ATOMS: atom_id res chain seq x y z
N MET A 1 42.03 -31.02 -5.19
CA MET A 1 41.77 -30.11 -4.06
C MET A 1 41.69 -28.71 -4.65
N ALA A 2 40.52 -28.29 -5.10
CA ALA A 2 40.28 -26.91 -5.51
C ALA A 2 39.34 -26.34 -4.45
N THR A 3 39.93 -25.90 -3.34
CA THR A 3 39.25 -25.01 -2.39
C THR A 3 39.53 -23.60 -2.89
N ASP A 4 38.91 -23.24 -4.01
CA ASP A 4 38.83 -21.83 -4.39
C ASP A 4 38.16 -21.10 -3.23
N GLU A 5 38.80 -20.06 -2.71
CA GLU A 5 38.34 -19.29 -1.56
C GLU A 5 37.00 -18.63 -1.88
N ILE A 6 35.90 -19.27 -1.46
CA ILE A 6 34.54 -18.75 -1.62
C ILE A 6 34.42 -17.54 -0.72
N LYS A 7 34.47 -16.35 -1.31
CA LYS A 7 34.22 -15.09 -0.61
C LYS A 7 32.73 -14.76 -0.63
N PRO A 8 32.13 -14.36 0.50
CA PRO A 8 30.74 -13.91 0.54
C PRO A 8 30.58 -12.64 -0.30
N ILE A 9 29.46 -12.53 -1.02
CA ILE A 9 29.05 -11.31 -1.73
C ILE A 9 27.74 -10.85 -1.09
N PRO A 10 27.68 -9.65 -0.48
CA PRO A 10 28.76 -8.67 -0.32
C PRO A 10 29.87 -9.13 0.66
N GLU A 11 31.11 -8.68 0.43
CA GLU A 11 32.30 -9.05 1.24
C GLU A 11 32.27 -8.42 2.64
N LYS A 12 31.37 -7.44 2.86
CA LYS A 12 31.09 -6.81 4.16
C LYS A 12 29.62 -7.01 4.50
N GLU A 13 29.34 -7.29 5.76
CA GLU A 13 27.98 -7.33 6.29
C GLU A 13 27.33 -5.96 6.12
N ILE A 14 26.23 -5.92 5.39
CA ILE A 14 25.43 -4.71 5.17
C ILE A 14 24.50 -4.50 6.36
N THR A 15 24.54 -3.30 6.93
CA THR A 15 23.61 -2.88 7.98
C THR A 15 22.57 -1.93 7.39
N HIS A 16 21.40 -1.83 8.04
CA HIS A 16 20.31 -0.95 7.58
C HIS A 16 20.73 0.54 7.55
N GLU A 17 21.83 0.90 8.21
CA GLU A 17 22.33 2.27 8.32
C GLU A 17 23.17 2.71 7.11
N ASP A 18 23.61 1.77 6.26
CA ASP A 18 24.56 2.03 5.18
C ASP A 18 23.95 2.74 3.95
N GLY A 19 22.63 2.97 3.94
CA GLY A 19 21.94 3.94 3.07
C GLY A 19 22.12 3.81 1.55
N GLY A 20 22.76 2.74 1.07
CA GLY A 20 22.96 2.43 -0.35
C GLY A 20 21.91 1.48 -0.90
N ASP A 21 21.86 1.39 -2.24
CA ASP A 21 20.96 0.56 -3.07
C ASP A 21 21.18 -0.97 -2.93
N LEU A 22 21.58 -1.43 -1.74
CA LEU A 22 21.80 -2.82 -1.39
C LEU A 22 20.63 -3.42 -0.61
N SER A 23 19.61 -2.62 -0.26
CA SER A 23 18.39 -3.18 0.25
C SER A 23 17.61 -3.81 -0.90
N ARG A 24 17.33 -5.11 -0.79
CA ARG A 24 16.30 -5.80 -1.59
C ARG A 24 14.93 -5.06 -1.57
N TYR A 25 14.77 -4.12 -0.64
CA TYR A 25 13.60 -3.30 -0.43
C TYR A 25 13.98 -1.82 -0.55
N HIS A 26 13.62 -1.18 -1.64
CA HIS A 26 13.62 0.27 -1.75
C HIS A 26 12.50 0.82 -0.86
N VAL A 27 12.84 1.37 0.30
CA VAL A 27 11.85 1.94 1.23
C VAL A 27 11.86 3.46 1.08
N GLU A 28 10.92 3.98 0.30
CA GLU A 28 10.64 5.41 0.24
C GLU A 28 9.64 5.79 1.33
N LYS A 29 9.96 6.85 2.09
CA LYS A 29 9.02 7.43 3.04
C LYS A 29 8.16 8.46 2.32
N TYR A 30 6.87 8.15 2.18
CA TYR A 30 5.87 9.10 1.71
C TYR A 30 5.36 9.97 2.87
N PRO A 31 5.02 11.24 2.62
CA PRO A 31 4.40 12.09 3.64
C PRO A 31 3.05 11.52 4.07
N VAL A 32 2.70 11.72 5.34
CA VAL A 32 1.39 11.34 5.88
C VAL A 32 0.29 12.13 5.15
N LYS A 33 -0.75 11.45 4.68
CA LYS A 33 -1.91 12.07 4.05
C LYS A 33 -2.91 12.49 5.13
N THR A 34 -3.52 13.67 4.96
CA THR A 34 -4.58 14.18 5.86
C THR A 34 -5.95 13.96 5.21
N LEU A 35 -6.96 13.61 6.02
CA LEU A 35 -8.34 13.49 5.55
C LEU A 35 -8.93 14.87 5.17
N PRO A 36 -9.83 14.95 4.17
CA PRO A 36 -10.21 13.89 3.23
C PRO A 36 -9.19 13.75 2.08
N TYR A 37 -8.97 12.52 1.61
CA TYR A 37 -8.11 12.29 0.43
C TYR A 37 -8.61 11.13 -0.45
N VAL A 38 -8.15 11.12 -1.70
CA VAL A 38 -8.45 10.07 -2.67
C VAL A 38 -7.33 9.02 -2.68
N THR A 39 -7.73 7.76 -2.71
CA THR A 39 -6.86 6.60 -2.88
C THR A 39 -7.43 5.68 -3.94
N GLN A 40 -6.58 4.85 -4.52
CA GLN A 40 -7.03 3.78 -5.39
C GLN A 40 -7.46 2.56 -4.56
N SER A 41 -8.45 1.84 -5.04
CA SER A 41 -8.90 0.58 -4.45
C SER A 41 -9.47 -0.35 -5.49
N ILE A 42 -9.59 -1.61 -5.12
CA ILE A 42 -10.21 -2.63 -5.94
C ILE A 42 -11.72 -2.71 -5.63
N CYS A 43 -12.53 -2.94 -6.67
CA CYS A 43 -13.95 -3.23 -6.52
C CYS A 43 -14.14 -4.66 -5.94
N PRO A 44 -15.00 -4.87 -4.91
CA PRO A 44 -15.18 -6.17 -4.27
C PRO A 44 -15.73 -7.26 -5.19
N GLU A 45 -16.44 -6.87 -6.23
CA GLU A 45 -17.13 -7.79 -7.15
C GLU A 45 -16.35 -8.00 -8.47
N CYS A 46 -15.46 -7.07 -8.84
CA CYS A 46 -14.70 -7.11 -10.11
C CYS A 46 -13.28 -7.70 -9.98
N PHE A 47 -12.95 -8.41 -8.90
CA PHE A 47 -11.56 -8.78 -8.61
C PHE A 47 -10.83 -9.54 -9.75
N LEU A 48 -11.56 -10.23 -10.63
CA LEU A 48 -11.01 -11.08 -11.69
C LEU A 48 -11.87 -11.06 -12.97
N SER A 49 -12.42 -9.90 -13.33
CA SER A 49 -13.16 -9.75 -14.58
C SER A 49 -12.17 -9.81 -15.75
N ASN A 50 -12.09 -10.96 -16.43
CA ASN A 50 -11.22 -11.16 -17.60
C ASN A 50 -9.71 -11.13 -17.30
N ASP A 51 -9.29 -11.69 -16.16
CA ASP A 51 -7.87 -11.73 -15.73
C ASP A 51 -7.26 -10.35 -15.42
N GLU A 52 -8.11 -9.33 -15.29
CA GLU A 52 -7.74 -7.96 -14.93
C GLU A 52 -8.37 -7.55 -13.59
N VAL A 53 -7.61 -6.78 -12.79
CA VAL A 53 -8.09 -6.22 -11.53
C VAL A 53 -8.67 -4.84 -11.79
N HIS A 54 -9.97 -4.67 -11.55
CA HIS A 54 -10.62 -3.38 -11.74
C HIS A 54 -10.34 -2.43 -10.56
N VAL A 55 -9.44 -1.47 -10.80
CA VAL A 55 -9.07 -0.42 -9.85
C VAL A 55 -9.96 0.80 -10.05
N ILE A 56 -10.55 1.28 -8.96
CA ILE A 56 -11.45 2.43 -8.89
C ILE A 56 -10.95 3.44 -7.86
N ASP A 57 -11.34 4.70 -8.06
CA ASP A 57 -11.06 5.75 -7.09
C ASP A 57 -11.97 5.62 -5.87
N ALA A 58 -11.39 5.88 -4.71
CA ALA A 58 -12.07 5.86 -3.43
C ALA A 58 -11.68 7.06 -2.59
N THR A 59 -12.67 7.65 -1.93
CA THR A 59 -12.50 8.82 -1.06
C THR A 59 -12.58 8.38 0.38
N LEU A 60 -11.55 8.69 1.16
CA LEU A 60 -11.59 8.63 2.61
C LEU A 60 -11.95 10.00 3.16
N TYR A 61 -12.90 10.03 4.10
CA TYR A 61 -13.36 11.25 4.74
C TYR A 61 -13.81 10.95 6.17
N GLU A 62 -13.77 11.96 7.03
CA GLU A 62 -14.30 11.83 8.39
C GLU A 62 -15.82 12.09 8.40
N GLU A 63 -16.57 11.23 9.07
CA GLU A 63 -17.99 11.42 9.35
C GLU A 63 -18.34 10.80 10.71
N ASN A 64 -19.04 11.54 11.57
CA ASN A 64 -19.47 11.05 12.89
C ASN A 64 -18.34 10.50 13.78
N GLY A 65 -17.14 11.10 13.72
CA GLY A 65 -15.96 10.67 14.46
C GLY A 65 -15.35 9.35 13.95
N LYS A 66 -15.74 8.91 12.75
CA LYS A 66 -15.21 7.71 12.07
C LYS A 66 -14.61 8.10 10.73
N VAL A 67 -13.65 7.32 10.26
CA VAL A 67 -13.17 7.46 8.88
C VAL A 67 -14.04 6.58 7.99
N MET A 68 -14.82 7.24 7.15
CA MET A 68 -15.65 6.63 6.15
C MET A 68 -14.87 6.45 4.85
N TYR A 69 -15.32 5.49 4.07
CA TYR A 69 -14.69 5.10 2.84
C TYR A 69 -15.73 4.86 1.76
N LYS A 70 -15.66 5.67 0.71
CA LYS A 70 -16.62 5.68 -0.38
C LYS A 70 -15.92 5.37 -1.70
N LYS A 71 -16.42 4.39 -2.45
CA LYS A 71 -15.97 4.07 -3.79
C LYS A 71 -17.16 3.79 -4.71
N THR A 72 -17.00 4.08 -6.00
CA THR A 72 -18.06 3.88 -6.97
C THR A 72 -17.53 3.03 -8.13
N CYS A 73 -18.17 1.89 -8.38
CA CYS A 73 -17.92 1.05 -9.54
C CYS A 73 -19.04 1.25 -10.55
N GLU A 74 -18.70 1.42 -11.83
CA GLU A 74 -19.70 1.61 -12.89
C GLU A 74 -20.67 0.42 -13.04
N GLN A 75 -20.20 -0.79 -12.71
CA GLN A 75 -20.98 -2.02 -12.83
C GLN A 75 -21.76 -2.38 -11.56
N HIS A 76 -21.16 -2.13 -10.38
CA HIS A 76 -21.68 -2.61 -9.11
C HIS A 76 -22.23 -1.51 -8.20
N GLY A 77 -22.15 -0.25 -8.63
CA GLY A 77 -22.69 0.90 -7.91
C GLY A 77 -21.76 1.44 -6.83
N GLU A 78 -22.36 2.08 -5.83
CA GLU A 78 -21.66 2.77 -4.76
C GLU A 78 -21.51 1.88 -3.52
N PHE A 79 -20.29 1.87 -2.98
CA PHE A 79 -19.96 1.21 -1.72
C PHE A 79 -19.53 2.27 -0.72
N ILE A 80 -20.19 2.31 0.43
CA ILE A 80 -19.83 3.13 1.58
C ILE A 80 -19.64 2.20 2.77
N ASP A 81 -18.48 2.29 3.42
CA ASP A 81 -18.18 1.51 4.62
C ASP A 81 -17.31 2.31 5.61
N ILE A 82 -17.20 1.81 6.84
CA ILE A 82 -16.31 2.35 7.87
C ILE A 82 -14.91 1.78 7.63
N TYR A 83 -13.95 2.64 7.31
CA TYR A 83 -12.54 2.26 7.19
C TYR A 83 -11.84 2.23 8.54
N TRP A 84 -12.14 3.20 9.41
CA TRP A 84 -11.55 3.30 10.73
C TRP A 84 -12.55 3.81 11.76
N GLY A 85 -12.56 3.20 12.94
CA GLY A 85 -13.62 3.38 13.94
C GLY A 85 -13.57 4.68 14.75
N ASP A 86 -12.42 5.36 14.76
CA ASP A 86 -12.12 6.56 15.54
C ASP A 86 -11.17 7.49 14.78
N ALA A 87 -11.67 8.63 14.29
CA ALA A 87 -10.91 9.57 13.48
C ALA A 87 -9.73 10.23 14.22
N GLU A 88 -9.75 10.30 15.56
CA GLU A 88 -8.65 10.88 16.34
C GLU A 88 -7.43 9.95 16.41
N MET A 89 -7.63 8.64 16.17
CA MET A 89 -6.58 7.62 16.17
C MET A 89 -6.04 7.29 14.76
N PHE A 90 -6.57 7.94 13.73
CA PHE A 90 -6.21 7.71 12.33
C PHE A 90 -4.98 8.52 11.91
#